data_AF-V4ZNC0-F1
#
_entry.id   AF-V4ZNC0-F1
#
_cell.length_a   1.000
_cell.length_b   1.000
_cell.length_c   1.000
_cell.angle_alpha   90.00
_cell.angle_beta   90.00
_cell.angle_gamma   90.00
#
_symmetry.space_group_name_H-M   'P 1'
#
loop_
_entity.id
_entity.type
_entity.pdbx_description
1 polymer ?
#
loop_
_entity_poly.entity_id
_entity_poly.type
_entity_poly.pdbx_seq_one_letter_code
_entity_poly.pdbx_strand_id
1 'polypeptide(L)'
;MFVVVVAVAGARHVGATDRAYHGIRLRLPGRSHTPRADAERAFADLERILANRYRDRRAGETPRAYLEALRSRGVDERVHAVGEVYERAAYADTVTREEANEARRTVRRIALESTPLIGGLFGE
;
A
#
# COMPACT_ATOMS: atom_id res chain seq x y z
N MET A 1 -22.33 -34.43 -11.83
CA MET A 1 -21.98 -33.34 -10.89
C MET A 1 -21.27 -32.25 -11.69
N PHE A 2 -21.57 -30.98 -11.44
CA PHE A 2 -21.13 -29.84 -12.24
C PHE A 2 -19.63 -29.54 -12.07
N VAL A 3 -18.93 -29.41 -13.19
CA VAL A 3 -17.56 -28.89 -13.26
C VAL A 3 -17.64 -27.37 -13.35
N VAL A 4 -17.06 -26.66 -12.38
CA VAL A 4 -16.91 -25.20 -12.46
C VAL A 4 -15.45 -24.90 -12.84
N VAL A 5 -15.22 -24.58 -14.11
CA VAL A 5 -13.95 -24.01 -14.57
C VAL A 5 -14.06 -22.51 -14.40
N VAL A 6 -13.42 -21.95 -13.36
CA VAL A 6 -13.24 -20.50 -13.26
C VAL A 6 -11.94 -20.14 -13.98
N ALA A 7 -12.08 -19.70 -15.23
CA ALA A 7 -11.02 -19.00 -15.94
C ALA A 7 -10.95 -17.56 -15.41
N VAL A 8 -10.02 -17.26 -14.51
CA VAL A 8 -9.70 -15.86 -14.18
C VAL A 8 -8.67 -15.39 -15.20
N ALA A 9 -9.18 -14.67 -16.20
CA ALA A 9 -8.41 -13.99 -17.22
C ALA A 9 -7.43 -12.99 -16.59
N GLY A 10 -6.17 -13.04 -17.06
CA GLY A 10 -5.14 -12.10 -16.67
C GLY A 10 -5.43 -10.70 -17.19
N ALA A 11 -5.35 -9.71 -16.30
CA ALA A 11 -5.15 -8.32 -16.66
C ALA A 11 -3.71 -7.95 -16.31
N ARG A 12 -2.81 -8.05 -17.29
CA ARG A 12 -1.55 -7.31 -17.26
C ARG A 12 -1.77 -5.97 -17.96
N HIS A 13 -1.12 -4.96 -17.40
CA HIS A 13 -0.83 -3.64 -17.97
C HIS A 13 -1.95 -2.58 -17.90
N VAL A 14 -1.73 -1.54 -17.09
CA VAL A 14 -1.51 -0.14 -17.51
C VAL A 14 -1.65 0.80 -16.30
N GLY A 15 -0.62 1.63 -16.10
CA GLY A 15 -0.65 2.74 -15.15
C GLY A 15 -1.73 3.75 -15.52
N ALA A 16 -2.83 3.71 -14.78
CA ALA A 16 -3.81 4.77 -14.62
C ALA A 16 -4.43 4.45 -13.25
N THR A 17 -4.06 5.12 -12.16
CA THR A 17 -4.34 6.54 -11.92
C THR A 17 -3.39 7.05 -10.83
N ASP A 18 -2.23 7.57 -11.23
CA ASP A 18 -1.43 8.49 -10.40
C ASP A 18 -2.12 9.87 -10.40
N ARG A 19 -3.33 9.94 -9.81
CA ARG A 19 -4.04 11.22 -9.65
C ARG A 19 -5.18 11.15 -8.64
N ALA A 20 -4.86 10.82 -7.39
CA ALA A 20 -5.74 11.12 -6.26
C ALA A 20 -4.97 11.25 -4.94
N TYR A 21 -3.81 11.93 -4.94
CA TYR A 21 -3.18 12.37 -3.68
C TYR A 21 -3.68 13.76 -3.27
N HIS A 22 -5.00 13.95 -3.18
CA HIS A 22 -5.63 14.83 -2.18
C HIS A 22 -7.15 14.82 -2.33
N GLY A 23 -7.83 14.77 -1.18
CA GLY A 23 -9.07 15.52 -1.01
C GLY A 23 -10.31 15.00 -1.71
N ILE A 24 -10.61 13.70 -1.60
CA ILE A 24 -11.98 13.23 -1.83
C ILE A 24 -12.44 12.44 -0.60
N ARG A 25 -12.98 13.17 0.36
CA ARG A 25 -13.78 12.61 1.47
C ARG A 25 -15.16 12.25 0.93
N LEU A 26 -15.22 11.39 -0.10
CA LEU A 26 -16.49 10.85 -0.59
C LEU A 26 -17.02 9.86 0.43
N ARG A 27 -18.27 10.10 0.82
CA ARG A 27 -19.08 9.30 1.74
C ARG A 27 -19.13 7.84 1.27
N LEU A 28 -18.24 7.01 1.80
CA LEU A 28 -18.36 5.56 1.80
C LEU A 28 -18.47 5.07 3.25
N PRO A 29 -19.46 4.24 3.59
CA PRO A 29 -19.55 3.61 4.91
C PRO A 29 -18.37 2.66 5.07
N GLY A 30 -17.46 3.02 5.97
CA GLY A 30 -16.27 2.22 6.25
C GLY A 30 -15.23 2.99 7.08
N ARG A 31 -15.66 3.69 8.13
CA ARG A 31 -14.80 3.88 9.30
C ARG A 31 -14.58 2.48 9.86
N SER A 32 -13.60 1.78 9.32
CA SER A 32 -13.04 0.65 10.04
C SER A 32 -12.37 1.26 11.27
N HIS A 33 -13.12 1.31 12.37
CA HIS A 33 -12.73 1.99 13.60
C HIS A 33 -11.75 1.13 14.40
N THR A 34 -11.25 0.03 13.83
CA THR A 34 -10.29 -0.86 14.47
C THR A 34 -8.88 -0.49 14.06
N PRO A 35 -7.91 -0.57 14.98
CA PRO A 35 -6.50 -0.34 14.67
C PRO A 35 -6.00 -1.28 13.58
N ARG A 36 -6.47 -2.54 13.59
CA ARG A 36 -6.18 -3.54 12.56
C ARG A 36 -6.48 -3.04 11.15
N ALA A 37 -7.71 -2.62 10.88
CA ALA A 37 -8.10 -2.24 9.53
C ALA A 37 -7.45 -0.93 9.06
N ASP A 38 -7.06 -0.06 10.00
CA ASP A 38 -6.28 1.14 9.71
C ASP A 38 -4.84 0.79 9.30
N ALA A 39 -4.22 -0.21 9.95
CA ALA A 39 -2.93 -0.78 9.56
C ALA A 39 -2.99 -1.54 8.21
N GLU A 40 -4.03 -2.35 7.99
CA GLU A 40 -4.27 -3.04 6.70
C GLU A 40 -4.40 -2.04 5.55
N ARG A 41 -5.14 -0.95 5.77
CA ARG A 41 -5.27 0.10 4.77
C ARG A 41 -3.96 0.87 4.55
N ALA A 42 -3.19 1.12 5.60
CA ALA A 42 -1.87 1.75 5.47
C ALA A 42 -0.95 0.91 4.58
N PHE A 43 -0.90 -0.40 4.81
CA PHE A 43 -0.10 -1.32 4.02
C PHE A 43 -0.56 -1.42 2.57
N ALA A 44 -1.88 -1.47 2.32
CA ALA A 44 -2.39 -1.46 0.96
C ALA A 44 -2.01 -0.19 0.18
N ASP A 45 -2.00 0.98 0.83
CA ASP A 45 -1.54 2.23 0.21
C ASP A 45 -0.04 2.19 -0.08
N LEU A 46 0.75 1.66 0.85
CA LEU A 46 2.19 1.45 0.67
C LEU A 46 2.49 0.49 -0.49
N GLU A 47 1.82 -0.66 -0.57
CA GLU A 47 2.00 -1.61 -1.67
C GLU A 47 1.74 -0.94 -3.02
N ARG A 48 0.72 -0.10 -3.12
CA ARG A 48 0.42 0.65 -4.35
C ARG A 48 1.54 1.61 -4.73
N ILE A 49 2.12 2.34 -3.78
CA ILE A 49 3.27 3.22 -4.03
C ILE A 49 4.47 2.41 -4.54
N LEU A 50 4.76 1.29 -3.88
CA LEU A 50 5.89 0.41 -4.23
C LEU A 50 5.68 -0.29 -5.58
N ALA A 51 4.45 -0.68 -5.89
CA ALA A 51 4.08 -1.28 -7.17
C ALA A 51 4.32 -0.33 -8.33
N ASN A 52 3.99 0.95 -8.15
CA ASN A 52 4.23 1.98 -9.15
C ASN A 52 5.72 2.29 -9.34
N ARG A 53 6.51 2.28 -8.26
CA ARG A 53 7.93 2.67 -8.30
C ARG A 53 8.89 1.53 -8.64
N TYR A 54 8.57 0.29 -8.28
CA TYR A 54 9.50 -0.83 -8.38
C TYR A 54 8.95 -2.03 -9.15
N ARG A 55 7.91 -2.67 -8.61
CA ARG A 55 7.22 -3.81 -9.22
C ARG A 55 6.02 -4.19 -8.38
N ASP A 56 5.02 -4.82 -9.00
CA ASP A 56 3.91 -5.43 -8.27
C ASP A 56 4.35 -6.63 -7.40
N ARG A 57 3.58 -6.92 -6.34
CA ARG A 57 3.76 -8.13 -5.52
C ARG A 57 3.33 -9.36 -6.32
N ARG A 58 4.15 -10.42 -6.34
CA ARG A 58 3.80 -11.63 -7.09
C ARG A 58 2.66 -12.39 -6.40
N ALA A 59 1.85 -13.09 -7.19
CA ALA A 59 0.86 -14.01 -6.64
C ALA A 59 1.56 -15.07 -5.75
N GLY A 60 1.04 -15.26 -4.54
CA GLY A 60 1.63 -16.17 -3.55
C GLY A 60 2.84 -15.61 -2.78
N GLU A 61 3.34 -14.42 -3.14
CA GLU A 61 4.38 -13.75 -2.38
C GLU A 61 3.83 -13.14 -1.11
N THR A 62 4.52 -13.35 0.00
CA THR A 62 4.13 -12.75 1.28
C THR A 62 4.49 -11.27 1.32
N PRO A 63 3.74 -10.45 2.07
CA PRO A 63 4.07 -9.05 2.37
C PRO A 63 5.53 -8.84 2.75
N ARG A 64 6.04 -9.66 3.67
CA ARG A 64 7.43 -9.60 4.13
C ARG A 64 8.44 -9.94 3.04
N ALA A 65 8.22 -11.01 2.28
CA ALA A 65 9.10 -11.39 1.18
C ALA A 65 9.15 -10.31 0.09
N TYR A 66 8.00 -9.69 -0.19
CA TYR A 66 7.91 -8.56 -1.11
C TYR A 66 8.77 -7.38 -0.67
N LEU A 67 8.65 -6.93 0.58
CA LEU A 67 9.45 -5.82 1.11
C LEU A 67 10.94 -6.16 1.17
N GLU A 68 11.30 -7.37 1.58
CA GLU A 68 12.68 -7.86 1.62
C GLU A 68 13.33 -7.83 0.23
N ALA A 69 12.60 -8.27 -0.80
CA ALA A 69 13.08 -8.22 -2.18
C ALA A 69 13.31 -6.79 -2.70
N LEU A 70 12.60 -5.80 -2.13
CA LEU A 70 12.77 -4.39 -2.48
C LEU A 70 13.87 -3.69 -1.65
N ARG A 71 14.30 -4.26 -0.53
CA ARG A 71 15.41 -3.73 0.29
C ARG A 71 16.68 -3.56 -0.54
N SER A 72 17.03 -4.56 -1.35
CA SER A 72 18.18 -4.50 -2.27
C SER A 72 18.05 -3.42 -3.36
N ARG A 73 16.85 -2.85 -3.56
CA ARG A 73 16.58 -1.76 -4.51
C ARG A 73 16.59 -0.38 -3.84
N GLY A 74 17.00 -0.30 -2.58
CA GLY A 74 17.10 0.96 -1.83
C GLY A 74 15.78 1.43 -1.22
N VAL A 75 14.85 0.51 -0.95
CA VAL A 75 13.64 0.84 -0.18
C VAL A 75 13.99 1.17 1.27
N ASP A 76 13.41 2.25 1.77
CA ASP A 76 13.66 2.82 3.10
C ASP A 76 13.22 1.86 4.22
N GLU A 77 13.92 1.85 5.35
CA GLU A 77 13.58 1.04 6.53
C GLU A 77 12.19 1.36 7.08
N ARG A 78 11.70 2.60 6.88
CA ARG A 78 10.33 3.02 7.21
C ARG A 78 9.26 2.15 6.55
N VAL A 79 9.54 1.60 5.36
CA VAL A 79 8.63 0.68 4.66
C VAL A 79 8.51 -0.64 5.42
N HIS A 80 9.63 -1.16 5.94
CA HIS A 80 9.64 -2.39 6.71
C HIS A 80 8.90 -2.23 8.04
N ALA A 81 9.07 -1.09 8.73
CA ALA A 81 8.34 -0.80 9.96
C ALA A 81 6.81 -0.82 9.76
N VAL A 82 6.31 -0.25 8.65
CA VAL A 82 4.87 -0.33 8.30
C VAL A 82 4.46 -1.78 8.03
N GLY A 83 5.31 -2.56 7.36
CA GLY A 83 5.10 -3.99 7.14
C GLY A 83 4.95 -4.78 8.44
N GLU A 84 5.78 -4.53 9.44
CA GLU A 84 5.68 -5.21 10.74
C GLU A 84 4.40 -4.86 11.49
N VAL A 85 3.96 -3.59 11.46
CA VAL A 85 2.67 -3.20 12.02
C VAL A 85 1.54 -3.94 11.31
N TYR A 86 1.58 -4.03 9.97
CA TYR A 86 0.61 -4.80 9.21
C TYR A 86 0.58 -6.28 9.59
N GLU A 87 1.73 -6.94 9.67
CA GLU A 87 1.80 -8.36 10.01
C GLU A 87 1.21 -8.62 11.40
N ARG A 88 1.55 -7.78 12.40
CA ARG A 88 0.97 -7.88 13.73
C ARG A 88 -0.54 -7.63 13.72
N ALA A 89 -1.03 -6.68 12.94
CA ALA A 89 -2.46 -6.43 12.81
C ALA A 89 -3.20 -7.61 12.14
N ALA A 90 -2.67 -8.13 11.04
CA ALA A 90 -3.31 -9.14 10.22
C ALA A 90 -3.29 -10.53 10.87
N TYR A 91 -2.18 -10.89 11.50
CA TYR A 91 -1.94 -12.24 12.00
C TYR A 91 -2.06 -12.38 13.52
N ALA A 92 -1.80 -11.31 14.28
CA ALA A 92 -1.82 -11.35 15.74
C ALA A 92 -2.92 -10.50 16.39
N ASP A 93 -3.56 -9.58 15.65
CA ASP A 93 -4.57 -8.63 16.15
C ASP A 93 -4.07 -7.76 17.33
N THR A 94 -2.74 -7.59 17.49
CA THR A 94 -2.12 -6.95 18.67
C THR A 94 -1.84 -5.46 18.51
N VAL A 95 -2.22 -4.85 17.38
CA VAL A 95 -1.84 -3.47 17.05
C VAL A 95 -2.71 -2.45 17.76
N THR A 96 -2.07 -1.45 18.34
CA THR A 96 -2.76 -0.33 18.99
C THR A 96 -3.21 0.73 18.00
N ARG A 97 -4.12 1.61 18.44
CA ARG A 97 -4.55 2.78 17.65
C ARG A 97 -3.38 3.70 17.29
N GLU A 98 -2.42 3.86 18.20
CA GLU A 98 -1.30 4.78 18.01
C GLU A 98 -0.34 4.27 16.94
N GLU A 99 0.02 2.99 17.00
CA GLU A 99 0.85 2.31 15.98
C GLU A 99 0.20 2.34 14.59
N ALA A 100 -1.11 2.08 14.50
CA ALA A 100 -1.81 2.17 13.22
C ALA A 100 -1.79 3.60 12.63
N ASN A 101 -2.00 4.61 13.48
CA ASN A 101 -1.89 6.01 13.06
C ASN A 101 -0.47 6.39 12.64
N GLU A 102 0.55 5.90 13.35
CA GLU A 102 1.94 6.10 12.99
C GLU A 102 2.25 5.49 11.63
N ALA A 103 1.85 4.23 11.40
CA ALA A 103 1.98 3.57 10.11
C ALA A 103 1.37 4.41 8.98
N ARG A 104 0.14 4.93 9.17
CA ARG A 104 -0.51 5.80 8.19
C ARG A 104 0.23 7.11 7.95
N ARG A 105 0.75 7.75 8.99
CA ARG A 105 1.55 8.98 8.85
C ARG A 105 2.83 8.71 8.08
N THR A 106 3.49 7.59 8.35
CA THR A 106 4.69 7.15 7.66
C THR A 106 4.42 6.91 6.18
N VAL A 107 3.36 6.17 5.83
CA VAL A 107 2.99 5.95 4.42
C VAL A 107 2.64 7.26 3.72
N ARG A 108 1.91 8.16 4.39
CA ARG A 108 1.63 9.49 3.83
C ARG A 108 2.91 10.29 3.56
N ARG A 109 3.92 10.20 4.44
CA ARG A 109 5.21 10.85 4.23
C ARG A 109 5.94 10.26 3.02
N ILE A 110 6.02 8.93 2.95
CA ILE A 110 6.61 8.20 1.81
C ILE A 110 5.94 8.59 0.49
N ALA A 111 4.61 8.71 0.48
CA ALA A 111 3.86 9.13 -0.69
C ALA A 111 4.25 10.54 -1.16
N LEU A 112 4.31 11.51 -0.22
CA LEU A 112 4.71 12.88 -0.52
C LEU A 112 6.15 12.95 -1.04
N GLU A 113 7.07 12.19 -0.44
CA GLU A 113 8.47 12.08 -0.89
C GLU A 113 8.59 11.41 -2.28
N SER A 114 7.67 10.49 -2.60
CA SER A 114 7.66 9.78 -3.88
C SER A 114 6.90 10.54 -4.98
N THR A 115 6.17 11.60 -4.63
CA THR A 115 5.47 12.43 -5.62
C THR A 115 6.48 13.43 -6.20
N PRO A 116 6.85 13.35 -7.50
CA PRO A 116 7.64 14.41 -8.11
C PRO A 116 6.80 15.69 -8.09
N LEU A 117 7.20 16.65 -7.25
CA LEU A 117 6.59 17.98 -7.19
C LEU A 117 6.62 18.59 -8.60
N ILE A 118 5.46 18.65 -9.26
CA ILE A 118 5.08 19.69 -10.25
C ILE A 118 6.24 20.12 -11.19
N GLY A 119 6.75 19.21 -12.02
CA GLY A 119 7.80 19.52 -13.00
C GLY A 119 7.31 20.17 -14.31
N GLY A 120 6.06 20.61 -14.41
CA GLY A 120 5.47 21.01 -15.70
C GLY A 120 4.49 22.18 -15.69
N LEU A 121 4.41 22.98 -14.61
CA LEU A 121 3.54 24.18 -14.57
C LEU A 121 4.32 25.50 -14.40
N PHE A 122 5.65 25.46 -14.49
CA PHE A 122 6.51 26.64 -14.62
C PHE A 122 7.59 26.36 -15.69
N GLY A 123 7.15 26.10 -16.93
CA GLY A 123 8.00 26.00 -18.11
C GLY A 123 7.42 26.87 -19.20
N GLU A 124 7.90 28.12 -19.22
CA GLU A 124 7.90 29.18 -20.26
C GLU A 124 6.59 29.52 -20.99
#